data_AF-A0A6V7WMV4-F1
#
_entry.id   AF-A0A6V7WMV4-F1
#
_cell.length_a   1.000
_cell.length_b   1.000
_cell.length_c   1.000
_cell.angle_alpha   90.00
_cell.angle_beta   90.00
_cell.angle_gamma   90.00
#
_symmetry.space_group_name_H-M   'P 1'
#
loop_
_entity.id
_entity.type
_entity.pdbx_description
1 polymer ?
#
loop_
_entity_poly.entity_id
_entity_poly.type
_entity_poly.pdbx_seq_one_letter_code
_entity_poly.pdbx_strand_id
1 'polypeptide(L)'
;MLIIFNQINSFYLFFIIFLNLFNLIIGSGQLRFQLTTFNSSEEFRIELCANEFHLRESSSKSEWGKDCKFGRAEVFVRGNGTFDDRQQSTSSKTASISLPFTHFWRQSFTLELRLWHDNELLLQKTERIFPLPVGHGWRSIYSNFNLKNKRRKLEILFGVDCLENFYGSGCDVYCKLNDLEIILDRIECDNESGVKKCKKGWKGLNCEQKILLNTKMEGNNQSNCYCINGGKCVDNKCVCPVGYWGNNCEKCIPNSKCKGFCRQRPGECSCPEGKEGSFVKKI
;
A
#
# COMPACT_ATOMS: atom_id res chain seq x y z
N MET A 1 -8.95 60.57 -10.18
CA MET A 1 -9.98 59.81 -10.93
C MET A 1 -9.21 58.77 -11.74
N LEU A 2 -8.97 57.58 -11.16
CA LEU A 2 -9.65 56.30 -11.53
C LEU A 2 -9.27 55.90 -12.97
N ILE A 3 -8.46 54.86 -13.23
CA ILE A 3 -8.78 53.41 -13.22
C ILE A 3 -7.43 52.63 -13.42
N ILE A 4 -6.90 51.86 -12.46
CA ILE A 4 -7.02 50.38 -12.22
C ILE A 4 -6.05 49.48 -13.03
N PHE A 5 -5.13 48.88 -12.26
CA PHE A 5 -4.66 47.48 -12.18
C PHE A 5 -4.36 46.59 -13.40
N ASN A 6 -3.29 45.79 -13.16
CA ASN A 6 -3.10 44.38 -13.53
C ASN A 6 -2.69 44.02 -14.96
N GLN A 7 -1.38 44.10 -15.20
CA GLN A 7 -0.66 43.06 -15.95
C GLN A 7 0.28 42.31 -15.01
N ILE A 8 -0.28 41.64 -14.01
CA ILE A 8 0.43 40.53 -13.37
C ILE A 8 0.34 39.37 -14.36
N ASN A 9 1.50 39.08 -14.98
CA ASN A 9 1.76 38.02 -15.93
C ASN A 9 0.74 36.87 -15.88
N SER A 10 -0.06 36.75 -16.93
CA SER A 10 -0.91 35.57 -17.19
C SER A 10 -0.09 34.27 -17.08
N PHE A 11 1.20 34.30 -17.38
CA PHE A 11 2.16 33.22 -17.13
C PHE A 11 2.33 32.85 -15.65
N TYR A 12 2.39 33.82 -14.73
CA TYR A 12 2.51 33.55 -13.29
C TYR A 12 1.22 33.00 -12.69
N LEU A 13 0.07 33.51 -13.13
CA LEU A 13 -1.24 32.93 -12.77
C LEU A 13 -1.40 31.52 -13.33
N PHE A 14 -0.97 31.26 -14.57
CA PHE A 14 -0.96 29.93 -15.15
C PHE A 14 -0.03 28.98 -14.38
N PHE A 15 1.15 29.45 -13.95
CA PHE A 15 2.10 28.67 -13.16
C PHE A 15 1.60 28.37 -11.73
N ILE A 16 0.95 29.33 -11.08
CA ILE A 16 0.32 29.16 -9.76
C ILE A 16 -0.90 28.21 -9.86
N ILE A 17 -1.69 28.29 -10.94
CA ILE A 17 -2.80 27.36 -11.19
C ILE A 17 -2.26 25.95 -11.53
N PHE A 18 -1.16 25.84 -12.28
CA PHE A 18 -0.52 24.54 -12.56
C PHE A 18 0.07 23.89 -11.31
N LEU A 19 0.63 24.68 -10.38
CA LEU A 19 1.11 24.20 -9.09
C LEU A 19 -0.04 23.81 -8.13
N ASN A 20 -1.22 24.40 -8.26
CA ASN A 20 -2.42 24.03 -7.48
C ASN A 20 -3.19 22.81 -8.05
N LEU A 21 -2.85 22.34 -9.25
CA LEU A 21 -3.51 21.17 -9.87
C LEU A 21 -2.75 19.85 -9.69
N PHE A 22 -1.49 19.90 -9.24
CA PHE A 22 -0.86 18.72 -8.68
C PHE A 22 -1.29 18.61 -7.23
N ASN A 23 -2.36 17.85 -6.98
CA ASN A 23 -2.44 17.11 -5.72
C ASN A 23 -1.11 16.36 -5.61
N LEU A 24 -0.18 16.86 -4.80
CA LEU A 24 1.04 16.13 -4.48
C LEU A 24 0.53 14.84 -3.85
N ILE A 25 0.61 13.75 -4.61
CA ILE A 25 0.45 12.41 -4.06
C ILE A 25 1.70 12.23 -3.19
N ILE A 26 1.57 12.51 -1.89
CA ILE A 26 2.66 12.44 -0.91
C ILE A 26 3.10 10.98 -0.67
N GLY A 27 2.31 10.01 -1.15
CA GLY A 27 2.62 8.59 -1.08
C GLY A 27 1.53 7.72 -1.69
N SER A 28 1.78 6.42 -1.75
CA SER A 28 0.82 5.39 -2.11
C SER A 28 0.27 4.66 -0.88
N GLY A 29 0.97 4.72 0.25
CA GLY A 29 0.50 4.25 1.55
C GLY A 29 1.16 4.99 2.71
N GLN A 30 0.77 4.63 3.94
CA GLN A 30 1.31 5.23 5.15
C GLN A 30 1.54 4.18 6.25
N LEU A 31 2.70 4.28 6.89
CA LEU A 31 3.01 3.56 8.12
C LEU A 31 2.60 4.43 9.30
N ARG A 32 1.67 3.94 10.12
CA ARG A 32 1.11 4.68 11.25
C ARG A 32 1.68 4.14 12.55
N PHE A 33 1.95 5.03 13.49
CA PHE A 33 2.34 4.70 14.86
C PHE A 33 1.46 5.44 15.85
N GLN A 34 1.20 4.80 16.98
CA GLN A 34 0.54 5.40 18.13
C GLN A 34 1.32 5.00 19.39
N LEU A 35 1.77 6.01 20.12
CA LEU A 35 2.65 5.83 21.29
C LEU A 35 1.84 6.03 22.55
N THR A 36 1.85 5.02 23.43
CA THR A 36 1.15 5.06 24.70
C THR A 36 2.16 5.05 25.85
N THR A 37 2.29 6.19 26.52
CA THR A 37 3.01 6.29 27.80
C THR A 37 2.07 5.91 28.94
N PHE A 38 2.51 5.00 29.79
CA PHE A 38 1.84 4.66 31.04
C PHE A 38 2.07 5.81 32.04
N ASN A 39 0.99 6.15 32.77
CA ASN A 39 0.90 7.03 33.93
C ASN A 39 2.25 7.56 34.48
N SER A 40 2.73 8.65 33.90
CA SER A 40 4.00 9.29 34.27
C SER A 40 3.85 10.78 34.01
N SER A 41 3.97 11.60 35.07
CA SER A 41 3.98 13.05 34.96
C SER A 41 5.18 13.59 34.17
N GLU A 42 6.19 12.74 33.97
CA GLU A 42 7.41 13.03 33.23
C GLU A 42 7.15 13.15 31.72
N GLU A 43 7.94 14.00 31.06
CA GLU A 43 7.98 14.12 29.62
C GLU A 43 9.12 13.27 29.04
N PHE A 44 8.86 12.64 27.90
CA PHE A 44 9.83 11.82 27.18
C PHE A 44 9.92 12.28 25.73
N ARG A 45 11.13 12.30 25.19
CA ARG A 45 11.39 12.47 23.75
C ARG A 45 11.59 11.09 23.12
N ILE A 46 10.74 10.76 22.15
CA ILE A 46 10.81 9.52 21.40
C ILE A 46 11.23 9.83 19.98
N GLU A 47 12.28 9.18 19.51
CA GLU A 47 12.75 9.25 18.14
C GLU A 47 12.51 7.90 17.46
N LEU A 48 11.85 7.94 16.30
CA LEU A 48 11.54 6.78 15.47
C LEU A 48 12.25 6.92 14.13
N CYS A 49 12.82 5.82 13.66
CA CYS A 49 13.32 5.68 12.30
C CYS A 49 12.78 4.38 11.72
N ALA A 50 11.97 4.49 10.68
CA ALA A 50 11.43 3.35 9.95
C ALA A 50 12.23 3.13 8.66
N ASN A 51 12.77 1.93 8.51
CA ASN A 51 13.63 1.56 7.40
C ASN A 51 13.17 0.25 6.73
N GLU A 52 13.71 -0.05 5.56
CA GLU A 52 13.55 -1.33 4.89
C GLU A 52 13.98 -2.49 5.80
N PHE A 53 13.35 -3.63 5.58
CA PHE A 53 13.64 -4.84 6.33
C PHE A 53 14.93 -5.48 5.83
N HIS A 54 15.89 -5.68 6.74
CA HIS A 54 17.13 -6.40 6.46
C HIS A 54 17.25 -7.65 7.34
N LEU A 55 17.40 -8.81 6.70
CA LEU A 55 17.59 -10.11 7.37
C LEU A 55 18.96 -10.22 8.07
N ARG A 56 19.97 -9.50 7.58
CA ARG A 56 21.32 -9.52 8.13
C ARG A 56 21.61 -8.19 8.80
N GLU A 57 22.33 -8.22 9.91
CA GLU A 57 22.98 -7.02 10.42
C GLU A 57 23.95 -6.54 9.34
N SER A 58 23.78 -5.28 8.91
CA SER A 58 24.82 -4.65 8.12
C SER A 58 26.10 -4.66 8.96
N SER A 59 27.19 -5.19 8.41
CA SER A 59 28.51 -5.17 9.05
C SER A 59 29.08 -3.75 9.19
N SER A 60 28.45 -2.74 8.59
CA SER A 60 28.68 -1.35 8.93
C SER A 60 27.98 -1.02 10.25
N LYS A 61 28.68 -0.50 11.25
CA LYS A 61 28.05 0.19 12.38
C LYS A 61 27.05 1.21 11.82
N SER A 62 25.77 0.85 11.82
CA SER A 62 24.70 1.70 11.31
C SER A 62 24.64 2.91 12.23
N GLU A 63 24.96 4.08 11.69
CA GLU A 63 24.72 5.35 12.35
C GLU A 63 23.20 5.53 12.44
N TRP A 64 22.69 5.70 13.66
CA TRP A 64 21.25 5.80 13.89
C TRP A 64 20.62 6.85 12.96
N GLY A 65 19.50 6.50 12.35
CA GLY A 65 18.72 7.44 11.56
C GLY A 65 19.30 7.81 10.19
N LYS A 66 20.40 7.18 9.75
CA LYS A 66 21.10 7.55 8.51
C LYS A 66 20.33 7.22 7.23
N ASP A 67 19.46 6.19 7.26
CA ASP A 67 18.76 5.72 6.06
C ASP A 67 17.30 5.35 6.36
N CYS A 68 16.55 6.19 7.07
CA CYS A 68 15.13 5.90 7.34
C CYS A 68 14.29 5.97 6.06
N LYS A 69 14.29 4.91 5.25
CA LYS A 69 13.63 4.86 3.93
C LYS A 69 12.14 5.17 3.99
N PHE A 70 11.46 4.74 5.06
CA PHE A 70 10.06 5.06 5.29
C PHE A 70 9.86 6.37 6.06
N GLY A 71 10.94 6.99 6.56
CA GLY A 71 10.91 8.26 7.26
C GLY A 71 11.29 8.17 8.73
N ARG A 72 11.42 9.34 9.34
CA ARG A 72 11.74 9.52 10.75
C ARG A 72 10.73 10.43 11.41
N ALA A 73 10.50 10.23 12.69
CA ALA A 73 9.67 11.11 13.49
C ALA A 73 10.30 11.33 14.86
N GLU A 74 10.08 12.53 15.39
CA GLU A 74 10.40 12.88 16.77
C GLU A 74 9.12 13.36 17.43
N VAL A 75 8.81 12.83 18.60
CA VAL A 75 7.65 13.26 19.37
C VAL A 75 7.97 13.39 20.85
N PHE A 76 7.25 14.30 21.50
CA PHE A 76 7.31 14.52 22.94
C PHE A 76 6.01 14.02 23.54
N VAL A 77 6.10 13.08 24.49
CA VAL A 77 4.96 12.45 25.14
C VAL A 77 5.01 12.70 26.65
N ARG A 78 3.87 13.10 27.21
CA ARG A 78 3.68 13.29 28.65
C ARG A 78 2.53 12.39 29.10
N GLY A 79 2.74 11.56 30.12
CA GLY A 79 1.78 10.54 30.51
C GLY A 79 0.60 11.10 31.29
N ASN A 80 -0.59 11.11 30.69
CA ASN A 80 -1.82 11.48 31.37
C ASN A 80 -3.02 10.54 31.10
N GLY A 81 -2.80 9.25 30.83
CA GLY A 81 -3.92 8.31 30.63
C GLY A 81 -3.60 6.84 30.86
N THR A 82 -4.49 6.16 31.57
CA THR A 82 -4.70 4.71 31.61
C THR A 82 -5.52 4.30 30.40
N PHE A 83 -4.98 3.46 29.52
CA PHE A 83 -5.82 2.80 28.51
C PHE A 83 -6.54 1.63 29.20
N ASP A 84 -7.76 1.90 29.67
CA ASP A 84 -8.73 0.84 29.95
C ASP A 84 -9.42 0.50 28.63
N ASP A 85 -9.30 -0.76 28.20
CA ASP A 85 -9.90 -1.33 26.98
C ASP A 85 -11.44 -1.17 26.94
N ARG A 86 -12.03 -0.68 28.03
CA ARG A 86 -13.48 -0.47 28.22
C ARG A 86 -13.94 0.98 28.19
N GLN A 87 -13.05 1.98 28.08
CA GLN A 87 -13.46 3.39 28.08
C GLN A 87 -12.96 4.15 26.86
N GLN A 88 -13.79 4.12 25.82
CA GLN A 88 -13.68 4.92 24.61
C GLN A 88 -14.11 6.38 24.86
N SER A 89 -13.62 7.03 25.92
CA SER A 89 -13.83 8.48 26.14
C SER A 89 -13.08 8.98 27.37
N THR A 90 -11.88 9.53 27.16
CA THR A 90 -11.38 10.73 27.85
C THR A 90 -10.00 11.07 27.27
N SER A 91 -9.94 12.11 26.45
CA SER A 91 -8.80 12.97 26.09
C SER A 91 -7.38 12.56 26.59
N SER A 92 -6.91 11.36 26.26
CA SER A 92 -5.49 11.03 26.35
C SER A 92 -4.85 11.60 25.08
N LYS A 93 -3.91 12.54 25.20
CA LYS A 93 -3.11 13.00 24.05
C LYS A 93 -2.22 11.84 23.63
N THR A 94 -2.72 10.95 22.79
CA THR A 94 -1.90 9.93 22.18
C THR A 94 -1.15 10.57 21.01
N ALA A 95 0.18 10.46 21.00
CA ALA A 95 0.97 10.93 19.87
C ALA A 95 0.79 9.94 18.71
N SER A 96 0.02 10.35 17.70
CA SER A 96 -0.11 9.64 16.44
C SER A 96 0.92 10.17 15.45
N ILE A 97 1.59 9.27 14.75
CA ILE A 97 2.63 9.58 13.77
C ILE A 97 2.25 8.85 12.50
N SER A 98 2.30 9.54 11.36
CA SER A 98 2.07 8.94 10.05
C SER A 98 3.28 9.22 9.17
N LEU A 99 3.88 8.13 8.67
CA LEU A 99 5.03 8.16 7.77
C LEU A 99 4.57 7.69 6.39
N PRO A 100 4.25 8.61 5.46
CA PRO A 100 3.84 8.25 4.11
C PRO A 100 5.02 7.68 3.31
N PHE A 101 4.74 6.73 2.42
CA PHE A 101 5.72 6.13 1.53
C PHE A 101 5.20 6.11 0.09
N THR A 102 6.12 6.17 -0.88
CA THR A 102 5.80 6.18 -2.33
C THR A 102 6.12 4.87 -3.04
N HIS A 103 6.87 3.97 -2.40
CA HIS A 103 7.29 2.68 -2.97
C HIS A 103 6.35 1.55 -2.55
N PHE A 104 6.32 0.45 -3.29
CA PHE A 104 5.48 -0.68 -2.94
C PHE A 104 5.83 -1.27 -1.57
N TRP A 105 4.80 -1.56 -0.78
CA TRP A 105 4.93 -2.11 0.56
C TRP A 105 5.30 -3.60 0.52
N ARG A 106 6.35 -3.98 1.25
CA ARG A 106 6.89 -5.35 1.27
C ARG A 106 6.39 -6.22 2.42
N GLN A 107 5.34 -5.78 3.13
CA GLN A 107 4.83 -6.46 4.32
C GLN A 107 5.85 -6.57 5.47
N SER A 108 6.86 -5.72 5.48
CA SER A 108 7.94 -5.76 6.45
C SER A 108 8.63 -4.42 6.60
N PHE A 109 9.12 -4.12 7.79
CA PHE A 109 10.00 -2.98 8.02
C PHE A 109 10.89 -3.21 9.24
N THR A 110 11.92 -2.38 9.37
CA THR A 110 12.77 -2.27 10.56
C THR A 110 12.41 -0.99 11.30
N LEU A 111 12.11 -1.07 12.59
CA LEU A 111 11.89 0.07 13.47
C LEU A 111 13.10 0.27 14.39
N GLU A 112 13.77 1.41 14.26
CA GLU A 112 14.74 1.88 15.23
C GLU A 112 14.08 2.91 16.15
N LEU A 113 14.23 2.71 17.45
CA LEU A 113 13.58 3.47 18.51
C LEU A 113 14.64 4.01 19.48
N ARG A 114 14.54 5.30 19.81
CA ARG A 114 15.23 5.90 20.96
C ARG A 114 14.24 6.59 21.88
N LEU A 115 14.47 6.43 23.18
CA LEU A 115 13.71 7.09 24.25
C LEU A 115 14.67 7.90 25.10
N TRP A 116 14.37 9.18 25.25
CA TRP A 116 15.15 10.12 26.03
C TRP A 116 14.30 10.76 27.14
N HIS A 117 14.94 11.07 28.26
CA HIS A 117 14.39 11.85 29.35
C HIS A 117 15.49 12.75 29.91
N ASP A 118 15.25 14.05 30.04
CA ASP A 118 16.24 15.03 30.52
C ASP A 118 17.62 14.92 29.82
N ASN A 119 17.61 14.68 28.50
CA ASN A 119 18.77 14.41 27.64
C ASN A 119 19.56 13.12 27.94
N GLU A 120 19.08 12.26 28.84
CA GLU A 120 19.62 10.91 29.04
C GLU A 120 18.92 9.89 28.15
N LEU A 121 19.69 9.04 27.47
CA LEU A 121 19.17 7.95 26.65
C LEU A 121 18.75 6.79 27.56
N LEU A 122 17.45 6.56 27.69
CA LEU A 122 16.89 5.50 28.54
C LEU A 122 16.74 4.16 27.80
N LEU A 123 16.54 4.19 26.49
CA LEU A 123 16.32 3.00 25.66
C LEU A 123 16.76 3.28 24.23
N GLN A 124 17.52 2.33 23.65
CA GLN A 124 17.74 2.23 22.21
C GLN A 124 17.40 0.80 21.78
N LYS A 125 16.52 0.65 20.79
CA LYS A 125 16.04 -0.66 20.34
C LYS A 125 15.87 -0.70 18.83
N THR A 126 16.15 -1.86 18.23
CA THR A 126 15.87 -2.15 16.83
C THR A 126 14.94 -3.35 16.77
N GLU A 127 13.80 -3.18 16.10
CA GLU A 127 12.77 -4.20 15.94
C GLU A 127 12.57 -4.52 14.47
N ARG A 128 12.60 -5.81 14.15
CA ARG A 128 12.39 -6.31 12.79
C ARG A 128 10.99 -6.88 12.70
N ILE A 129 10.12 -6.20 11.95
CA ILE A 129 8.70 -6.51 11.92
C ILE A 129 8.37 -7.15 10.58
N PHE A 130 7.97 -8.42 10.64
CA PHE A 130 7.46 -9.20 9.52
C PHE A 130 6.62 -10.36 10.06
N PRO A 131 5.47 -10.72 9.45
CA PRO A 131 4.77 -9.98 8.40
C PRO A 131 3.90 -8.83 8.96
N LEU A 132 3.75 -7.74 8.22
CA LEU A 132 2.79 -6.67 8.49
C LEU A 132 1.94 -6.40 7.23
N PRO A 133 0.84 -7.14 7.05
CA PRO A 133 -0.08 -6.93 5.93
C PRO A 133 -0.85 -5.60 6.05
N VAL A 134 -1.22 -5.03 4.90
CA VAL A 134 -2.04 -3.81 4.80
C VAL A 134 -3.45 -4.04 5.33
N GLY A 135 -3.98 -3.09 6.10
CA GLY A 135 -5.39 -3.11 6.54
C GLY A 135 -5.72 -4.16 7.60
N HIS A 136 -4.74 -4.88 8.15
CA HIS A 136 -4.93 -5.88 9.21
C HIS A 136 -4.99 -5.28 10.63
N GLY A 137 -5.23 -3.97 10.75
CA GLY A 137 -5.35 -3.26 12.03
C GLY A 137 -4.01 -2.97 12.72
N TRP A 138 -4.08 -2.61 14.00
CA TRP A 138 -2.92 -2.26 14.82
C TRP A 138 -2.23 -3.49 15.39
N ARG A 139 -0.89 -3.51 15.34
CA ARG A 139 -0.04 -4.43 16.10
C ARG A 139 0.70 -3.65 17.17
N SER A 140 1.10 -4.30 18.26
CA SER A 140 1.86 -3.66 19.33
C SER A 140 3.20 -4.36 19.60
N ILE A 141 4.18 -3.56 20.02
CA ILE A 141 5.43 -4.02 20.64
C ILE A 141 5.64 -3.29 21.96
N TYR A 142 6.45 -3.90 22.83
CA TYR A 142 6.75 -3.35 24.13
C TYR A 142 8.24 -3.30 24.40
N SER A 143 8.66 -2.28 25.14
CA SER A 143 10.03 -2.15 25.62
C SER A 143 10.05 -1.70 27.07
N ASN A 144 10.83 -2.42 27.88
CA ASN A 144 11.02 -2.06 29.27
C ASN A 144 12.19 -1.09 29.39
N PHE A 145 12.08 -0.11 30.28
CA PHE A 145 13.14 0.82 30.62
C PHE A 145 13.09 1.15 32.11
N ASN A 146 14.18 1.71 32.64
CA ASN A 146 14.26 2.16 34.03
C ASN A 146 14.33 3.67 34.07
N LEU A 147 13.62 4.27 35.03
CA LEU A 147 13.74 5.69 35.34
C LEU A 147 13.59 5.85 36.85
N LYS A 148 14.51 6.57 37.50
CA LYS A 148 14.48 6.78 38.98
C LYS A 148 14.28 5.46 39.74
N ASN A 149 15.02 4.41 39.37
CA ASN A 149 14.96 3.04 39.92
C ASN A 149 13.59 2.32 39.83
N LYS A 150 12.66 2.82 39.02
CA LYS A 150 11.37 2.16 38.76
C LYS A 150 11.34 1.65 37.33
N ARG A 151 11.00 0.36 37.18
CA ARG A 151 10.78 -0.28 35.89
C ARG A 151 9.49 0.25 35.26
N ARG A 152 9.57 0.54 33.97
CA ARG A 152 8.58 1.23 33.16
C ARG A 152 8.45 0.53 31.80
N LYS A 153 7.32 0.70 31.10
CA LYS A 153 7.00 -0.09 29.89
C LYS A 153 6.45 0.78 28.76
N LEU A 154 7.24 1.08 27.75
CA LEU A 154 6.76 1.75 26.55
C LEU A 154 6.01 0.76 25.65
N GLU A 155 4.78 1.10 25.25
CA GLU A 155 4.03 0.41 24.20
C GLU A 155 3.98 1.27 22.93
N ILE A 156 4.17 0.61 21.80
CA ILE A 156 4.10 1.22 20.48
C ILE A 156 3.12 0.40 19.67
N LEU A 157 2.01 1.02 19.27
CA LEU A 157 1.11 0.47 18.28
C LEU A 157 1.57 0.94 16.90
N PHE A 158 1.51 0.05 15.91
CA PHE A 158 1.82 0.36 14.52
C PHE A 158 0.91 -0.39 13.56
N GLY A 159 0.68 0.20 12.40
CA GLY A 159 -0.16 -0.35 11.34
C GLY A 159 0.21 0.25 9.99
N VAL A 160 -0.26 -0.36 8.91
CA VAL A 160 -0.01 0.12 7.55
C VAL A 160 -1.29 0.10 6.73
N ASP A 161 -1.54 1.19 6.02
CA ASP A 161 -2.73 1.38 5.22
C ASP A 161 -2.36 2.05 3.90
N CYS A 162 -3.10 1.72 2.85
CA CYS A 162 -2.98 2.45 1.60
C CYS A 162 -3.59 3.84 1.73
N LEU A 163 -3.03 4.79 0.97
CA LEU A 163 -3.62 6.12 0.85
C LEU A 163 -4.81 6.07 -0.10
N GLU A 164 -5.56 7.17 -0.15
CA GLU A 164 -6.79 7.25 -0.94
C GLU A 164 -6.56 6.84 -2.40
N ASN A 165 -7.44 6.00 -2.93
CA ASN A 165 -7.37 5.45 -4.28
C ASN A 165 -6.20 4.48 -4.53
N PHE A 166 -5.41 4.10 -3.52
CA PHE A 166 -4.41 3.04 -3.62
C PHE A 166 -4.89 1.76 -2.94
N TYR A 167 -4.54 0.63 -3.53
CA TYR A 167 -5.02 -0.69 -3.14
C TYR A 167 -3.92 -1.74 -3.36
N GLY A 168 -4.23 -2.99 -3.02
CA GLY A 168 -3.32 -4.13 -3.11
C GLY A 168 -2.46 -4.28 -1.86
N SER A 169 -1.86 -5.46 -1.71
CA SER A 169 -0.96 -5.79 -0.60
C SER A 169 0.29 -4.90 -0.54
N GLY A 170 0.65 -4.28 -1.67
CA GLY A 170 1.76 -3.35 -1.82
C GLY A 170 1.37 -1.87 -1.80
N CYS A 171 0.09 -1.51 -1.72
CA CYS A 171 -0.39 -0.14 -1.96
C CYS A 171 0.17 0.45 -3.27
N ASP A 172 0.25 -0.35 -4.31
CA ASP A 172 0.87 -0.04 -5.61
C ASP A 172 -0.15 0.02 -6.75
N VAL A 173 -1.40 -0.33 -6.49
CA VAL A 173 -2.49 -0.28 -7.47
C VAL A 173 -3.31 0.99 -7.28
N TYR A 174 -3.15 1.96 -8.17
CA TYR A 174 -3.96 3.18 -8.18
C TYR A 174 -5.26 2.97 -8.95
N CYS A 175 -6.38 3.18 -8.26
CA CYS A 175 -7.72 3.13 -8.83
C CYS A 175 -8.54 4.35 -8.41
N LYS A 176 -8.39 5.44 -9.18
CA LYS A 176 -9.32 6.57 -9.15
C LYS A 176 -10.22 6.51 -10.38
N LEU A 177 -11.52 6.67 -10.18
CA LEU A 177 -12.47 6.86 -11.25
C LEU A 177 -12.30 8.30 -11.78
N ASN A 178 -12.01 8.48 -13.06
CA ASN A 178 -11.87 9.83 -13.64
C ASN A 178 -13.17 10.62 -13.44
N ASP A 179 -13.04 11.94 -13.20
CA ASP A 179 -14.17 12.87 -12.95
C ASP A 179 -15.10 13.06 -14.18
N LEU A 180 -14.92 12.27 -15.25
CA LEU A 180 -15.88 12.17 -16.34
C LEU A 180 -17.03 11.26 -15.89
N GLU A 181 -18.12 11.91 -15.48
CA GLU A 181 -19.39 11.37 -14.98
C GLU A 181 -19.90 10.12 -15.74
N ILE A 182 -19.64 10.04 -17.05
CA ILE A 182 -20.06 8.94 -17.95
C ILE A 182 -19.32 7.62 -17.65
N ILE A 183 -18.08 7.67 -17.14
CA ILE A 183 -17.23 6.49 -16.85
C ILE A 183 -17.38 6.04 -15.39
N LEU A 184 -17.66 6.97 -14.47
CA LEU A 184 -17.93 6.70 -13.05
C LEU A 184 -19.04 5.66 -12.85
N ASP A 185 -20.04 5.65 -13.74
CA ASP A 185 -21.14 4.70 -13.62
C ASP A 185 -20.85 3.29 -14.20
N ARG A 186 -19.65 3.04 -14.72
CA ARG A 186 -19.32 1.77 -15.43
C ARG A 186 -18.18 0.99 -14.80
N ILE A 187 -17.33 1.67 -14.03
CA ILE A 187 -16.15 1.08 -13.41
C ILE A 187 -16.34 1.09 -11.90
N GLU A 188 -15.98 -0.02 -11.26
CA GLU A 188 -15.81 -0.13 -9.82
C GLU A 188 -14.38 -0.62 -9.53
N CYS A 189 -13.78 -0.16 -8.44
CA CYS A 189 -12.48 -0.65 -8.00
C CYS A 189 -12.71 -1.86 -7.08
N ASP A 190 -11.97 -2.94 -7.30
CA ASP A 190 -11.93 -4.01 -6.32
C ASP A 190 -11.32 -3.50 -5.00
N ASN A 191 -12.01 -3.69 -3.89
CA ASN A 191 -11.59 -3.13 -2.59
C ASN A 191 -10.28 -3.73 -2.06
N GLU A 192 -9.90 -4.94 -2.50
CA GLU A 192 -8.68 -5.60 -2.04
C GLU A 192 -7.51 -5.35 -3.00
N SER A 193 -7.71 -5.60 -4.29
CA SER A 193 -6.67 -5.53 -5.31
C SER A 193 -6.55 -4.18 -6.02
N GLY A 194 -7.58 -3.32 -5.95
CA GLY A 194 -7.68 -2.10 -6.75
C GLY A 194 -7.91 -2.31 -8.24
N VAL A 195 -8.06 -3.56 -8.68
CA VAL A 195 -8.29 -3.85 -10.09
C VAL A 195 -9.63 -3.24 -10.51
N LYS A 196 -9.62 -2.48 -11.61
CA LYS A 196 -10.82 -1.94 -12.24
C LYS A 196 -11.69 -3.08 -12.74
N LYS A 197 -12.92 -3.14 -12.24
CA LYS A 197 -13.97 -4.08 -12.63
C LYS A 197 -15.09 -3.34 -13.34
N CYS A 198 -15.69 -3.99 -14.33
CA CYS A 198 -16.84 -3.43 -15.02
C CYS A 198 -18.12 -3.74 -14.25
N LYS A 199 -18.92 -2.69 -14.00
CA LYS A 199 -20.27 -2.86 -13.45
C LYS A 199 -21.11 -3.72 -14.40
N LYS A 200 -22.15 -4.35 -13.83
CA LYS A 200 -23.06 -5.24 -14.57
C LYS A 200 -23.56 -4.59 -15.86
N GLY A 201 -23.42 -5.32 -16.97
CA GLY A 201 -23.83 -4.83 -18.28
C GLY A 201 -22.74 -4.09 -19.06
N TRP A 202 -21.51 -4.05 -18.55
CA TRP A 202 -20.35 -3.47 -19.23
C TRP A 202 -19.19 -4.46 -19.35
N LYS A 203 -18.41 -4.35 -20.42
CA LYS A 203 -17.18 -5.13 -20.67
C LYS A 203 -16.15 -4.28 -21.44
N GLY A 204 -14.96 -4.82 -21.61
CA GLY A 204 -13.83 -4.11 -22.23
C GLY A 204 -12.81 -3.67 -21.17
N LEU A 205 -11.62 -3.27 -21.60
CA LEU A 205 -10.52 -2.91 -20.69
C LEU A 205 -10.83 -1.66 -19.85
N ASN A 206 -11.70 -0.80 -20.36
CA ASN A 206 -12.17 0.43 -19.71
C ASN A 206 -13.69 0.43 -19.54
N CYS A 207 -14.33 -0.74 -19.59
CA CYS A 207 -15.79 -0.89 -19.46
C CYS A 207 -16.56 -0.04 -20.47
N GLU A 208 -16.00 0.08 -21.68
CA GLU A 208 -16.49 0.91 -22.76
C GLU A 208 -17.61 0.24 -23.57
N GLN A 209 -17.75 -1.08 -23.49
CA GLN A 209 -18.69 -1.86 -24.30
C GLN A 209 -19.90 -2.27 -23.45
N LYS A 210 -21.11 -1.88 -23.88
CA LYS A 210 -22.35 -2.37 -23.26
C LYS A 210 -22.55 -3.83 -23.65
N ILE A 211 -22.78 -4.69 -22.67
CA ILE A 211 -23.23 -6.07 -22.87
C ILE A 211 -24.68 -5.96 -23.35
N LEU A 212 -24.89 -6.15 -24.66
CA LEU A 212 -26.21 -6.24 -25.23
C LEU A 212 -26.87 -7.54 -24.75
N LEU A 213 -27.89 -7.43 -23.88
CA LEU A 213 -28.75 -8.54 -23.47
C LEU A 213 -29.60 -9.10 -24.63
N ASN A 214 -29.48 -8.53 -25.83
CA ASN A 214 -30.35 -8.77 -26.98
C ASN A 214 -29.61 -9.44 -28.14
N THR A 215 -28.96 -10.57 -27.89
CA THR A 215 -29.05 -11.65 -28.87
C THR A 215 -30.14 -12.59 -28.39
N LYS A 216 -31.39 -12.24 -28.71
CA LYS A 216 -32.34 -13.30 -29.06
C LYS A 216 -31.67 -14.06 -30.19
N MET A 217 -31.42 -15.34 -29.94
CA MET A 217 -30.93 -16.27 -30.95
C MET A 217 -31.98 -16.39 -32.04
N GLU A 218 -31.86 -15.59 -33.08
CA GLU A 218 -32.46 -15.90 -34.38
C GLU A 218 -31.34 -16.30 -35.32
N GLY A 219 -31.41 -17.54 -35.79
CA GLY A 219 -30.57 -18.03 -36.88
C GLY A 219 -29.30 -18.75 -36.43
N ASN A 220 -29.46 -20.06 -36.22
CA ASN A 220 -28.53 -21.13 -36.59
C ASN A 220 -27.00 -20.81 -36.57
N ASN A 221 -26.30 -21.47 -35.64
CA ASN A 221 -24.85 -21.66 -35.58
C ASN A 221 -23.98 -20.60 -34.87
N GLN A 222 -24.48 -20.01 -33.78
CA GLN A 222 -23.61 -19.25 -32.86
C GLN A 222 -23.08 -20.17 -31.77
N SER A 223 -21.83 -20.62 -31.93
CA SER A 223 -21.14 -21.44 -30.94
C SER A 223 -20.98 -20.68 -29.61
N ASN A 224 -21.45 -21.25 -28.50
CA ASN A 224 -21.54 -20.60 -27.17
C ASN A 224 -20.19 -20.50 -26.44
N CYS A 225 -19.10 -20.25 -27.16
CA CYS A 225 -17.76 -20.17 -26.59
C CYS A 225 -17.38 -18.72 -26.30
N TYR A 226 -16.85 -18.49 -25.11
CA TYR A 226 -16.09 -17.30 -24.77
C TYR A 226 -14.59 -17.66 -24.72
N CYS A 227 -13.90 -17.57 -25.85
CA CYS A 227 -12.46 -17.81 -25.91
C CYS A 227 -11.68 -16.49 -25.87
N ILE A 228 -10.63 -16.41 -25.06
CA ILE A 228 -9.72 -15.27 -25.00
C ILE A 228 -8.31 -15.66 -25.49
N ASN A 229 -7.37 -14.71 -25.52
CA ASN A 229 -5.98 -14.93 -25.95
C ASN A 229 -5.83 -15.57 -27.36
N GLY A 230 -6.79 -15.36 -28.25
CA GLY A 230 -6.77 -15.92 -29.61
C GLY A 230 -7.30 -17.35 -29.74
N GLY A 231 -7.97 -17.88 -28.71
CA GLY A 231 -8.66 -19.18 -28.77
C GLY A 231 -9.75 -19.23 -29.85
N LYS A 232 -9.87 -20.38 -30.52
CA LYS A 232 -10.92 -20.65 -31.53
C LYS A 232 -12.00 -21.52 -30.93
N CYS A 233 -13.26 -21.19 -31.16
CA CYS A 233 -14.36 -22.05 -30.76
C CYS A 233 -14.58 -23.16 -31.81
N VAL A 234 -14.56 -24.40 -31.36
CA VAL A 234 -14.87 -25.59 -32.16
C VAL A 234 -15.77 -26.48 -31.31
N ASP A 235 -16.93 -26.87 -31.83
CA ASP A 235 -17.90 -27.74 -31.13
C ASP A 235 -18.23 -27.30 -29.68
N ASN A 236 -18.48 -26.00 -29.50
CA ASN A 236 -18.75 -25.37 -28.20
C ASN A 236 -17.62 -25.51 -27.15
N LYS A 237 -16.38 -25.75 -27.59
CA LYS A 237 -15.18 -25.72 -26.73
C LYS A 237 -14.11 -24.80 -27.31
N CYS A 238 -13.33 -24.17 -26.44
CA CYS A 238 -12.19 -23.37 -26.86
C CYS A 238 -10.98 -24.25 -27.17
N VAL A 239 -10.49 -24.14 -28.42
CA VAL A 239 -9.19 -24.66 -28.85
C VAL A 239 -8.17 -23.54 -28.66
N CYS A 240 -7.25 -23.73 -27.73
CA CYS A 240 -6.29 -22.70 -27.35
C CYS A 240 -5.07 -22.66 -28.27
N PRO A 241 -4.56 -21.47 -28.59
CA PRO A 241 -3.31 -21.33 -29.30
C PRO A 241 -2.12 -21.81 -28.45
N VAL A 242 -1.01 -22.11 -29.11
CA VAL A 242 0.21 -22.58 -28.46
C VAL A 242 0.63 -21.63 -27.35
N GLY A 243 0.86 -22.18 -26.16
CA GLY A 243 1.24 -21.40 -24.99
C GLY A 243 0.08 -20.95 -24.10
N TYR A 244 -1.17 -21.29 -24.42
CA TYR A 244 -2.34 -21.02 -23.58
C TYR A 244 -3.18 -22.27 -23.30
N TRP A 245 -3.92 -22.26 -22.20
CA TRP A 245 -4.82 -23.32 -21.75
C TRP A 245 -5.96 -22.78 -20.86
N GLY A 246 -6.90 -23.65 -20.48
CA GLY A 246 -8.09 -23.28 -19.72
C GLY A 246 -9.36 -23.36 -20.56
N ASN A 247 -10.52 -23.34 -19.91
CA ASN A 247 -11.81 -23.53 -20.58
C ASN A 247 -12.10 -22.43 -21.62
N ASN A 248 -11.53 -21.25 -21.38
CA ASN A 248 -11.67 -20.05 -22.20
C ASN A 248 -10.29 -19.60 -22.73
N CYS A 249 -9.24 -20.42 -22.63
CA CYS A 249 -7.85 -20.06 -22.95
C CYS A 249 -7.28 -18.92 -22.10
N GLU A 250 -7.75 -18.81 -20.85
CA GLU A 250 -7.43 -17.73 -19.93
C GLU A 250 -6.08 -17.85 -19.24
N LYS A 251 -5.47 -19.04 -19.26
CA LYS A 251 -4.22 -19.32 -18.57
C LYS A 251 -3.09 -19.42 -19.59
N CYS A 252 -1.98 -18.77 -19.31
CA CYS A 252 -0.76 -18.93 -20.11
C CYS A 252 0.06 -20.14 -19.60
N ILE A 253 0.97 -20.62 -20.44
CA ILE A 253 1.95 -21.66 -20.11
C ILE A 253 3.30 -20.97 -19.95
N PRO A 254 3.93 -21.04 -18.76
CA PRO A 254 5.25 -20.45 -18.54
C PRO A 254 6.34 -21.24 -19.28
N ASN A 255 7.54 -20.66 -19.41
CA ASN A 255 8.70 -21.35 -19.99
C ASN A 255 8.99 -22.66 -19.22
N SER A 256 9.44 -23.71 -19.91
CA SER A 256 9.77 -25.02 -19.31
C SER A 256 10.79 -24.97 -18.17
N LYS A 257 11.63 -23.93 -18.10
CA LYS A 257 12.59 -23.71 -16.99
C LYS A 257 11.98 -22.93 -15.80
N CYS A 258 10.75 -22.47 -15.91
CA CYS A 258 10.07 -21.68 -14.89
C CYS A 258 9.52 -22.56 -13.77
N LYS A 259 9.86 -22.25 -12.51
CA LYS A 259 9.15 -22.83 -11.33
C LYS A 259 8.15 -21.86 -10.70
N GLY A 260 7.81 -20.79 -11.41
CA GLY A 260 6.81 -19.79 -11.04
C GLY A 260 5.56 -19.91 -11.93
N PHE A 261 4.91 -18.78 -12.18
CA PHE A 261 3.72 -18.71 -13.04
C PHE A 261 3.89 -17.59 -14.07
N CYS A 262 3.16 -17.63 -15.18
CA CYS A 262 3.07 -16.52 -16.12
C CYS A 262 1.84 -15.65 -15.79
N ARG A 263 1.91 -14.34 -16.03
CA ARG A 263 0.81 -13.42 -15.71
C ARG A 263 -0.04 -13.09 -16.93
N GLN A 264 0.59 -12.78 -18.06
CA GLN A 264 -0.14 -12.33 -19.24
C GLN A 264 0.36 -12.99 -20.54
N ARG A 265 1.65 -13.30 -20.65
CA ARG A 265 2.22 -13.84 -21.91
C ARG A 265 2.76 -15.27 -21.72
N PRO A 266 2.56 -16.16 -22.71
CA PRO A 266 3.20 -17.46 -22.74
C PRO A 266 4.72 -17.31 -22.70
N GLY A 267 5.39 -18.22 -22.00
CA GLY A 267 6.85 -18.17 -21.83
C GLY A 267 7.34 -17.16 -20.79
N GLU A 268 6.49 -16.26 -20.29
CA GLU A 268 6.81 -15.40 -19.15
C GLU A 268 7.04 -16.25 -17.89
N CYS A 269 7.90 -15.80 -16.99
CA CYS A 269 8.09 -16.39 -15.68
C CYS A 269 8.08 -15.30 -14.62
N SER A 270 7.02 -15.29 -13.82
CA SER A 270 6.85 -14.45 -12.64
C SER A 270 6.99 -15.33 -11.38
N CYS A 271 7.73 -14.82 -10.40
CA CYS A 271 7.89 -15.51 -9.12
C CYS A 271 6.62 -15.42 -8.28
N PRO A 272 6.27 -16.48 -7.51
CA PRO A 272 5.38 -16.35 -6.35
C PRO A 272 5.90 -15.27 -5.40
N GLU A 273 4.98 -14.56 -4.74
CA GLU A 273 5.32 -13.53 -3.77
C GLU A 273 6.36 -14.04 -2.76
N GLY A 274 7.42 -13.24 -2.55
CA GLY A 274 8.51 -13.57 -1.63
C GLY A 274 9.65 -14.42 -2.20
N LYS A 275 9.73 -14.67 -3.52
CA LYS A 275 10.87 -15.34 -4.17
C LYS A 275 11.52 -14.47 -5.25
N GLU A 276 12.85 -14.42 -5.30
CA GLU A 276 13.63 -13.67 -6.31
C GLU A 276 14.36 -14.60 -7.31
N GLY A 277 14.48 -14.16 -8.57
CA GLY A 277 15.27 -14.79 -9.64
C GLY A 277 14.44 -15.24 -10.87
N SER A 278 14.91 -14.90 -12.10
CA SER A 278 14.20 -15.21 -13.37
C SER A 278 14.00 -16.70 -13.67
N PHE A 279 14.66 -17.60 -12.93
CA PHE A 279 14.44 -19.04 -12.94
C PHE A 279 14.60 -19.51 -11.51
N VAL A 280 13.49 -19.74 -10.79
CA VAL A 280 13.51 -20.03 -9.34
C VAL A 280 14.51 -21.15 -9.02
N LYS A 281 15.67 -20.76 -8.47
CA LYS A 281 16.73 -21.68 -8.02
C LYS A 281 17.21 -21.29 -6.62
N LYS A 282 16.73 -22.09 -5.67
CA LYS A 282 17.43 -22.65 -4.50
C LYS A 282 16.43 -23.70 -3.98
N ILE A 283 16.69 -25.00 -4.00
CA ILE A 283 17.90 -25.83 -3.94
C ILE A 283 17.94 -26.78 -5.15
#